data_AF-A0A933J859-F1
#
_entry.id   AF-A0A933J859-F1
#
_cell.length_a   1.000
_cell.length_b   1.000
_cell.length_c   1.000
_cell.angle_alpha   90.00
_cell.angle_beta   90.00
_cell.angle_gamma   90.00
#
_symmetry.space_group_name_H-M   'P 1'
#
loop_
_entity.id
_entity.type
_entity.pdbx_description
1 polymer ?
#
loop_
_entity_poly.entity_id
_entity_poly.type
_entity_poly.pdbx_seq_one_letter_code
_entity_poly.pdbx_strand_id
1 'polypeptide(L)'
;MKAAKREAAEEAGVSDDYKLIRLDSIASIPANNFPAHKKWGKNVYVVPEYSFAVDMKNKQLDLRFEHTEVRWLKYEDAVEILKWDSNKTALWELKERITRRSI
;
A
#
# COMPACT_ATOMS: atom_id res chain seq x y z
N MET A 1 9.89 -6.15 -0.67
CA MET A 1 10.13 -5.36 -1.90
C MET A 1 9.74 -6.09 -3.17
N LYS A 2 10.17 -7.33 -3.44
CA LYS A 2 9.78 -8.06 -4.67
C LYS A 2 8.26 -8.22 -4.85
N ALA A 3 7.53 -8.57 -3.77
CA ALA A 3 6.07 -8.65 -3.80
C ALA A 3 5.41 -7.28 -4.05
N ALA A 4 5.83 -6.22 -3.34
CA ALA A 4 5.28 -4.87 -3.52
C ALA A 4 5.48 -4.30 -4.93
N LYS A 5 6.62 -4.58 -5.58
CA LYS A 5 6.84 -4.20 -6.99
C LYS A 5 5.89 -4.93 -7.93
N ARG A 6 5.72 -6.24 -7.71
CA ARG A 6 4.80 -7.07 -8.50
C ARG A 6 3.36 -6.57 -8.38
N GLU A 7 2.85 -6.39 -7.16
CA GLU A 7 1.46 -5.91 -6.96
C GLU A 7 1.26 -4.49 -7.51
N ALA A 8 2.21 -3.56 -7.30
CA ALA A 8 2.10 -2.21 -7.85
C ALA A 8 2.04 -2.21 -9.40
N ALA A 9 2.78 -3.12 -10.05
CA ALA A 9 2.70 -3.31 -11.49
C ALA A 9 1.38 -3.96 -11.92
N GLU A 10 0.91 -4.96 -11.17
CA GLU A 10 -0.32 -5.71 -11.49
C GLU A 10 -1.59 -4.87 -11.31
N GLU A 11 -1.66 -4.06 -10.24
CA GLU A 11 -2.85 -3.29 -9.84
C GLU A 11 -2.90 -1.89 -10.44
N ALA A 12 -1.74 -1.24 -10.60
CA ALA A 12 -1.65 0.19 -10.93
C ALA A 12 -0.75 0.49 -12.15
N GLY A 13 -0.26 -0.53 -12.85
CA GLY A 13 0.58 -0.38 -14.05
C GLY A 13 1.94 0.28 -13.78
N VAL A 14 2.38 0.30 -12.52
CA VAL A 14 3.64 0.92 -12.10
C VAL A 14 4.81 0.08 -12.65
N SER A 15 5.61 0.62 -13.58
CA SER A 15 6.76 -0.12 -14.14
C SER A 15 7.83 -0.39 -13.08
N ASP A 16 8.72 -1.35 -13.33
CA ASP A 16 9.82 -1.70 -12.43
C ASP A 16 10.81 -0.54 -12.16
N ASP A 17 10.76 0.49 -13.00
CA ASP A 17 11.59 1.70 -12.98
C ASP A 17 11.17 2.69 -11.88
N TYR A 18 10.00 2.47 -11.27
CA TYR A 18 9.47 3.34 -10.24
C TYR A 18 10.15 3.05 -8.90
N LYS A 19 10.72 4.10 -8.29
CA LYS A 19 11.36 4.01 -6.97
C LYS A 19 10.28 3.84 -5.90
N LEU A 20 10.09 2.60 -5.43
CA LEU A 20 9.29 2.34 -4.24
C LEU A 20 10.00 2.91 -3.01
N ILE A 21 9.25 3.65 -2.20
CA ILE A 21 9.68 4.19 -0.92
C ILE A 21 9.09 3.29 0.16
N ARG A 22 9.93 2.58 0.90
CA ARG A 22 9.47 1.74 2.00
C ARG A 22 9.09 2.63 3.19
N LEU A 23 7.93 2.35 3.76
CA LEU A 23 7.49 2.96 5.02
C LEU A 23 7.83 2.03 6.20
N ASP A 24 7.94 2.62 7.39
CA ASP A 24 8.17 1.88 8.64
C ASP A 24 6.87 1.30 9.20
N SER A 25 5.71 1.84 8.78
CA SER A 25 4.40 1.29 9.08
C SER A 25 4.28 -0.15 8.62
N ILE A 26 4.02 -1.02 9.60
CA ILE A 26 3.74 -2.44 9.43
C ILE A 26 2.53 -2.76 10.32
N ALA A 27 1.59 -3.53 9.79
CA ALA A 27 0.45 -4.03 10.53
C ALA A 27 0.42 -5.56 10.56
N SER A 28 -0.31 -6.13 11.52
CA SER A 28 -0.57 -7.58 11.56
C SER A 28 -2.01 -7.82 11.12
N ILE A 29 -2.18 -8.60 10.04
CA ILE A 29 -3.49 -8.91 9.46
C ILE A 29 -3.84 -10.37 9.78
N PRO A 30 -5.06 -10.68 10.26
CA PRO A 30 -5.52 -12.05 10.42
C PRO A 30 -5.32 -12.87 9.15
N ALA A 31 -4.66 -14.02 9.29
CA ALA A 31 -4.29 -14.84 8.14
C ALA A 31 -5.54 -15.29 7.35
N ASN A 32 -6.64 -15.57 8.06
CA ASN A 32 -7.90 -16.01 7.46
C ASN A 32 -8.56 -14.99 6.51
N ASN A 33 -8.13 -13.72 6.49
CA ASN A 33 -8.54 -12.75 5.47
C ASN A 33 -8.03 -13.09 4.06
N PHE A 34 -6.99 -13.94 3.96
CA PHE A 34 -6.39 -14.33 2.70
C PHE A 34 -6.72 -15.79 2.36
N PRO A 35 -7.28 -16.12 1.19
CA PRO A 35 -7.61 -17.51 0.82
C PRO A 35 -6.42 -18.48 0.90
N ALA A 36 -5.21 -17.97 0.70
CA ALA A 36 -3.96 -18.73 0.75
C ALA A 36 -3.57 -19.22 2.15
N HIS A 37 -4.17 -18.72 3.23
CA HIS A 37 -3.80 -19.07 4.60
C HIS A 37 -3.83 -20.57 4.92
N LYS A 38 -4.70 -21.32 4.21
CA LYS A 38 -4.79 -22.78 4.32
C LYS A 38 -3.46 -23.48 4.01
N LYS A 39 -2.56 -22.83 3.26
CA LYS A 39 -1.25 -23.36 2.87
C LYS A 39 -0.11 -22.91 3.79
N TRP A 40 -0.33 -21.94 4.68
CA TRP A 40 0.73 -21.36 5.53
C TRP A 40 0.99 -22.16 6.81
N GLY A 41 0.12 -23.12 7.13
CA GLY A 41 0.22 -23.98 8.31
C GLY A 41 -0.71 -23.53 9.43
N LYS A 42 -1.15 -24.49 10.26
CA LYS A 42 -2.19 -24.29 11.29
C LYS A 42 -1.79 -23.31 12.41
N ASN A 43 -0.51 -22.99 12.53
CA ASN A 43 0.04 -22.12 13.58
C ASN A 43 0.27 -20.68 13.09
N VAL A 44 -0.11 -20.34 11.86
CA VAL A 44 -0.02 -18.97 11.32
C VAL A 44 -1.34 -18.25 11.55
N TYR A 45 -1.39 -17.42 12.59
CA TYR A 45 -2.60 -16.68 12.98
C TYR A 45 -2.70 -15.31 12.30
N VAL A 46 -1.57 -14.64 12.10
CA VAL A 46 -1.47 -13.33 11.46
C VAL A 46 -0.30 -13.29 10.49
N VAL A 47 -0.37 -12.40 9.52
CA VAL A 47 0.73 -12.09 8.59
C VAL A 47 1.04 -10.60 8.61
N PRO A 48 2.31 -10.20 8.39
CA PRO A 48 2.67 -8.79 8.32
C PRO A 48 2.22 -8.15 7.01
N GLU A 49 1.55 -7.00 7.11
CA GLU A 49 1.31 -6.06 6.02
C GLU A 49 2.42 -5.01 6.02
N TYR A 50 3.21 -4.95 4.96
CA TYR A 50 4.29 -3.97 4.79
C TYR A 50 3.85 -2.86 3.84
N SER A 51 3.98 -1.61 4.26
CA SER A 51 3.55 -0.46 3.45
C SER A 51 4.68 0.15 2.61
N PHE A 52 4.32 0.62 1.42
CA PHE A 52 5.21 1.31 0.49
C PHE A 52 4.48 2.49 -0.16
N ALA A 53 5.23 3.49 -0.60
CA ALA A 53 4.74 4.63 -1.36
C ALA A 53 5.45 4.73 -2.71
N VAL A 54 4.77 5.37 -3.67
CA VAL A 54 5.29 5.62 -5.02
C VAL A 54 5.05 7.07 -5.37
N ASP A 55 6.09 7.75 -5.84
CA ASP A 55 5.92 9.08 -6.44
C ASP A 55 5.40 8.94 -7.87
N MET A 56 4.16 9.42 -8.05
CA MET A 56 3.41 9.41 -9.29
C MET A 56 3.36 10.77 -9.99
N LYS A 57 4.20 11.74 -9.59
CA LYS A 57 4.29 13.03 -10.28
C LYS A 57 4.59 12.82 -11.77
N ASN A 58 3.76 13.43 -12.62
CA ASN A 58 3.83 13.34 -14.09
C ASN A 58 3.69 11.92 -14.67
N LYS A 59 3.07 11.00 -13.93
CA LYS A 59 2.87 9.61 -14.36
C LYS A 59 1.38 9.31 -14.52
N GLN A 60 1.04 8.47 -15.49
CA GLN A 60 -0.31 7.96 -15.65
C GLN A 60 -0.49 6.68 -14.82
N LEU A 61 -1.66 6.56 -14.20
CA LEU A 61 -2.13 5.32 -13.57
C LEU A 61 -2.99 4.58 -14.59
N ASP A 62 -2.69 3.31 -14.82
CA ASP A 62 -3.54 2.41 -15.58
C ASP A 62 -4.25 1.48 -14.61
N LEU A 63 -5.55 1.68 -14.43
CA LEU A 63 -6.34 0.91 -13.47
C LEU A 63 -6.60 -0.50 -14.01
N ARG A 64 -6.30 -1.49 -13.18
CA ARG A 64 -6.48 -2.90 -13.51
C ARG A 64 -7.69 -3.46 -12.76
N PHE A 65 -8.08 -4.70 -13.08
CA PHE A 65 -9.39 -5.32 -12.81
C PHE A 65 -9.95 -5.20 -11.38
N GLU A 66 -9.14 -4.99 -10.35
CA GLU A 66 -9.58 -4.91 -8.95
C GLU A 66 -10.12 -3.52 -8.56
N HIS A 67 -9.85 -2.48 -9.34
CA HIS A 67 -10.19 -1.09 -9.01
C HIS A 67 -11.00 -0.42 -10.13
N THR A 68 -12.11 0.24 -9.78
CA THR A 68 -13.00 0.92 -10.74
C THR A 68 -12.74 2.42 -10.86
N GLU A 69 -12.01 3.02 -9.93
CA GLU A 69 -11.77 4.47 -9.88
C GLU A 69 -10.45 4.80 -9.15
N VAL A 70 -9.82 5.91 -9.55
CA VAL A 70 -8.71 6.56 -8.83
C VAL A 70 -9.06 8.01 -8.59
N ARG A 71 -8.74 8.50 -7.39
CA ARG A 71 -8.85 9.92 -7.02
C ARG A 71 -7.54 10.42 -6.44
N TRP A 72 -7.13 11.61 -6.86
CA TRP A 72 -6.07 12.37 -6.20
C TRP A 72 -6.71 13.24 -5.12
N LEU A 73 -6.32 13.04 -3.87
CA LEU A 73 -6.95 13.68 -2.71
C LEU A 73 -5.92 14.40 -1.84
N LYS A 74 -6.39 15.36 -1.04
CA LYS A 74 -5.61 15.89 0.08
C LYS A 74 -5.54 14.86 1.20
N TYR A 75 -4.59 15.04 2.11
CA TYR A 75 -4.37 14.12 3.23
C TYR A 75 -5.63 13.97 4.08
N GLU A 76 -6.28 15.08 4.42
CA GLU A 76 -7.45 15.13 5.30
C GLU A 76 -8.61 14.32 4.69
N ASP A 77 -8.92 14.58 3.42
CA ASP A 77 -10.00 13.89 2.68
C ASP A 77 -9.70 12.38 2.52
N ALA A 78 -8.43 12.01 2.28
CA ALA A 78 -8.02 10.62 2.11
C ALA A 78 -8.17 9.82 3.41
N VAL A 79 -7.87 10.41 4.57
CA VAL A 79 -8.02 9.74 5.87
C VAL A 79 -9.48 9.44 6.20
N GLU A 80 -10.41 10.31 5.79
CA GLU A 80 -11.85 10.12 6.03
C GLU A 80 -12.42 8.93 5.24
N ILE A 81 -11.95 8.69 4.01
CA ILE A 81 -12.43 7.58 3.17
C ILE A 81 -11.76 6.23 3.48
N LEU A 82 -10.56 6.26 4.09
CA LEU A 82 -9.83 5.04 4.42
C LEU A 82 -10.56 4.27 5.52
N LYS A 83 -10.82 2.98 5.26
CA LYS A 83 -11.51 2.11 6.22
C LYS A 83 -10.59 1.63 7.35
N TRP A 84 -9.35 1.28 7.04
CA TRP A 84 -8.45 0.55 7.94
C TRP A 84 -7.44 1.49 8.60
N ASP A 85 -7.23 1.30 9.90
CA ASP A 85 -6.28 2.10 10.67
C ASP A 85 -4.83 1.88 10.24
N SER A 86 -4.49 0.68 9.73
CA SER A 86 -3.17 0.43 9.13
C SER A 86 -2.90 1.37 7.96
N ASN A 87 -3.87 1.51 7.05
CA ASN A 87 -3.77 2.41 5.90
C ASN A 87 -3.65 3.88 6.34
N LYS A 88 -4.45 4.30 7.33
CA LYS A 88 -4.39 5.68 7.87
C LYS A 88 -3.03 5.97 8.50
N THR A 89 -2.46 5.00 9.23
CA THR A 89 -1.15 5.13 9.87
C THR A 89 -0.04 5.25 8.82
N ALA A 90 -0.05 4.39 7.81
CA ALA A 90 0.90 4.45 6.70
C ALA A 90 0.80 5.78 5.92
N LEU A 91 -0.42 6.28 5.68
CA LEU A 91 -0.62 7.57 5.01
C LEU A 91 -0.14 8.75 5.86
N TRP A 92 -0.40 8.74 7.17
CA TRP A 92 0.10 9.75 8.10
C TRP A 92 1.63 9.78 8.11
N GLU A 93 2.27 8.62 8.19
CA GLU A 93 3.72 8.50 8.14
C GLU A 93 4.28 9.09 6.84
N LEU A 94 3.71 8.71 5.69
CA LEU A 94 4.11 9.24 4.39
C LEU A 94 4.00 10.78 4.35
N LYS A 95 2.89 11.34 4.84
CA LYS A 95 2.69 12.78 4.94
C LYS A 95 3.76 13.45 5.80
N GLU A 96 4.10 12.88 6.95
CA GLU A 96 5.15 13.42 7.82
C GLU A 96 6.52 13.36 7.16
N ARG A 97 6.85 12.26 6.48
CA ARG A 97 8.14 12.14 5.76
C ARG A 97 8.25 13.15 4.63
N ILE A 98 7.18 13.38 3.86
CA ILE A 98 7.15 14.40 2.80
C ILE A 98 7.33 15.80 3.42
N THR A 99 6.58 16.11 4.49
CA THR A 99 6.62 17.42 5.16
C THR A 99 8.02 17.72 5.71
N ARG A 100 8.70 16.71 6.25
CA ARG A 100 10.05 16.81 6.82
C ARG A 100 11.17 16.59 5.80
N ARG A 101 10.85 16.37 4.52
CA ARG A 101 11.80 16.10 3.42
C ARG A 101 12.72 14.90 3.69
N SER A 102 12.16 13.83 4.24
CA SER A 102 12.88 12.58 4.57
C SER A 102 12.53 11.43 3.60
N ILE A 103 12.22 11.74 2.35
CA ILE A 103 11.96 10.76 1.26
C ILE A 103 12.82 11.05 0.03
#